data_AF-A0A0C3EG74-F1
#
_entry.id   AF-A0A0C3EG74-F1
#
_cell.length_a   1.000
_cell.length_b   1.000
_cell.length_c   1.000
_cell.angle_alpha   90.00
_cell.angle_beta   90.00
_cell.angle_gamma   90.00
#
_symmetry.space_group_name_H-M   'P 1'
#
loop_
_entity.id
_entity.type
_entity.pdbx_description
1 polymer ?
#
loop_
_entity_poly.entity_id
_entity_poly.type
_entity_poly.pdbx_seq_one_letter_code
_entity_poly.pdbx_strand_id
1 'polypeptide(L)'
;MTDIAQQTLSQAPEPAVSVPTRPVTLRDVIKDCGGASAVAAGMGVAAPSVYGWMSQGHLPLSELHGKTNYSDQLAAMQQSMRLSAVEIRRLGLRL
;
A
#
# COMPACT_ATOMS: atom_id res chain seq x y z
N MET A 1 -46.09 20.84 -22.62
CA MET A 1 -44.91 21.71 -22.51
C MET A 1 -44.31 21.45 -21.14
N THR A 2 -43.87 20.22 -20.84
CA THR A 2 -42.63 19.54 -21.30
C THR A 2 -41.40 20.37 -20.94
N ASP A 3 -40.76 20.05 -19.81
CA ASP A 3 -39.37 19.56 -19.77
C ASP A 3 -38.96 19.26 -18.31
N ILE A 4 -38.89 17.96 -17.96
CA ILE A 4 -38.17 17.49 -16.77
C ILE A 4 -36.93 16.79 -17.31
N ALA A 5 -35.83 17.54 -17.42
CA ALA A 5 -34.54 16.99 -17.80
C ALA A 5 -34.00 16.15 -16.63
N GLN A 6 -34.17 14.83 -16.72
CA GLN A 6 -33.45 13.88 -15.88
C GLN A 6 -32.01 13.80 -16.37
N GLN A 7 -31.08 14.39 -15.62
CA GLN A 7 -29.65 14.13 -15.77
C GLN A 7 -29.35 12.72 -15.27
N THR A 8 -29.21 11.80 -16.23
CA THR A 8 -28.63 10.47 -16.02
C THR A 8 -27.19 10.62 -15.55
N LEU A 9 -26.95 10.34 -14.26
CA LEU A 9 -25.60 10.08 -13.75
C LEU A 9 -25.06 8.82 -14.45
N SER A 10 -24.28 9.00 -15.51
CA SER A 10 -23.38 7.96 -16.02
C SER A 10 -22.25 7.79 -15.01
N GLN A 11 -22.44 6.94 -14.01
CA GLN A 11 -21.29 6.36 -13.31
C GLN A 11 -20.60 5.40 -14.27
N ALA A 12 -19.44 5.79 -14.77
CA ALA A 12 -18.50 4.87 -15.40
C ALA A 12 -18.22 3.71 -14.42
N PRO A 13 -18.02 2.47 -14.91
CA PRO A 13 -17.64 1.38 -14.03
C PRO A 13 -16.27 1.73 -13.42
N GLU A 14 -16.28 2.11 -12.14
CA GLU A 14 -15.09 2.16 -11.28
C GLU A 14 -14.29 0.87 -11.54
N PRO A 15 -12.96 0.95 -11.77
CA PRO A 15 -12.17 -0.22 -12.05
C PRO A 15 -12.36 -1.21 -10.90
N ALA A 16 -12.77 -2.43 -11.23
CA ALA A 16 -13.09 -3.48 -10.29
C ALA A 16 -11.91 -3.69 -9.33
N VAL A 17 -11.93 -3.03 -8.18
CA VAL A 17 -10.99 -3.27 -7.10
C VAL A 17 -11.32 -4.68 -6.62
N SER A 18 -10.52 -5.66 -7.04
CA SER A 18 -10.63 -7.03 -6.58
C SER A 18 -10.37 -7.03 -5.08
N VAL A 19 -11.43 -6.92 -4.28
CA VAL A 19 -11.32 -6.90 -2.83
C VAL A 19 -10.66 -8.21 -2.41
N PRO A 20 -9.44 -8.17 -1.83
CA PRO A 20 -8.77 -9.39 -1.43
C PRO A 20 -9.59 -10.06 -0.32
N THR A 21 -9.92 -11.33 -0.50
CA THR A 21 -10.66 -12.17 0.46
C THR A 21 -9.87 -12.50 1.73
N ARG A 22 -8.59 -12.11 1.77
CA ARG A 22 -7.70 -12.22 2.93
C ARG A 22 -7.20 -10.82 3.35
N PRO A 23 -6.85 -10.62 4.63
CA PRO A 23 -6.22 -9.39 5.08
C PRO A 23 -4.96 -9.07 4.27
N VAL A 24 -4.79 -7.80 3.88
CA VAL A 24 -3.59 -7.33 3.18
C VAL A 24 -2.39 -7.42 4.12
N THR A 25 -1.27 -7.94 3.61
CA THR A 25 -0.01 -8.07 4.36
C THR A 25 1.06 -7.15 3.83
N LEU A 26 2.10 -6.87 4.63
CA LEU A 26 3.26 -6.09 4.17
C LEU A 26 3.93 -6.72 2.94
N ARG A 27 3.91 -8.06 2.84
CA ARG A 27 4.40 -8.78 1.67
C ARG A 27 3.62 -8.44 0.40
N ASP A 28 2.30 -8.28 0.52
CA ASP A 28 1.45 -7.94 -0.62
C ASP A 28 1.75 -6.50 -1.07
N VAL A 29 1.91 -5.56 -0.13
CA VAL A 29 2.31 -4.16 -0.42
C VAL A 29 3.66 -4.09 -1.13
N ILE A 30 4.67 -4.81 -0.62
CA ILE A 30 6.01 -4.82 -1.23
C ILE A 30 5.98 -5.42 -2.63
N LYS A 31 5.12 -6.42 -2.89
CA LYS A 31 4.91 -6.95 -4.25
C LYS A 31 4.26 -5.92 -5.16
N ASP A 32 3.24 -5.20 -4.68
CA ASP A 32 2.57 -4.11 -5.42
C ASP A 32 3.54 -2.96 -5.74
N CYS A 33 4.56 -2.73 -4.91
CA CYS A 33 5.62 -1.74 -5.15
C CYS A 33 6.72 -2.21 -6.14
N GLY A 34 6.51 -3.32 -6.87
CA GLY A 34 7.50 -3.88 -7.80
C GLY A 34 8.49 -4.88 -7.17
N GLY A 35 8.25 -5.28 -5.92
CA GLY A 35 9.04 -6.31 -5.23
C GLY A 35 10.22 -5.77 -4.43
N ALA A 36 10.87 -6.68 -3.68
CA ALA A 36 11.89 -6.32 -2.70
C ALA A 36 13.08 -5.54 -3.28
N SER A 37 13.55 -5.92 -4.47
CA SER A 37 14.68 -5.23 -5.13
C SER A 37 14.34 -3.80 -5.55
N ALA A 38 13.13 -3.58 -6.07
CA ALA A 38 12.67 -2.24 -6.47
C ALA A 38 12.51 -1.33 -5.25
N VAL A 39 11.88 -1.85 -4.19
CA VAL A 39 11.74 -1.17 -2.89
C VAL A 39 13.10 -0.83 -2.29
N ALA A 40 14.03 -1.79 -2.29
CA ALA A 40 15.37 -1.59 -1.76
C ALA A 40 16.13 -0.47 -2.50
N ALA A 41 16.07 -0.49 -3.83
CA ALA A 41 16.66 0.56 -4.67
C ALA A 41 16.01 1.93 -4.43
N GLY A 42 14.68 1.99 -4.34
CA GLY A 42 13.95 3.23 -4.09
C GLY A 42 14.26 3.88 -2.74
N MET A 43 14.55 3.07 -1.71
CA MET A 43 14.80 3.53 -0.34
C MET A 43 16.28 3.63 0.04
N GLY A 44 17.20 3.19 -0.84
CA GLY A 44 18.63 3.15 -0.52
C GLY A 44 18.99 2.16 0.58
N VAL A 45 18.24 1.05 0.71
CA VAL A 45 18.51 -0.02 1.69
C VAL A 45 18.95 -1.30 0.99
N ALA A 46 19.56 -2.22 1.74
CA ALA A 46 19.91 -3.53 1.19
C ALA A 46 18.65 -4.40 0.99
N ALA A 47 18.55 -5.12 -0.13
CA ALA A 47 17.42 -6.02 -0.40
C ALA A 47 17.16 -7.06 0.71
N PRO A 48 18.19 -7.66 1.37
CA PRO A 48 17.97 -8.53 2.53
C PRO A 48 17.20 -7.87 3.67
N SER A 49 17.34 -6.56 3.88
CA SER A 49 16.55 -5.83 4.88
C SER A 49 15.06 -5.88 4.55
N VAL A 50 14.71 -5.64 3.28
CA VAL A 50 13.33 -5.69 2.79
C VAL A 50 12.76 -7.10 2.91
N TYR A 51 13.54 -8.13 2.56
CA TYR A 51 13.14 -9.53 2.79
C TYR A 51 12.92 -9.84 4.27
N GLY A 52 13.74 -9.27 5.16
CA GLY A 52 13.55 -9.34 6.61
C GLY A 52 12.18 -8.81 7.02
N TRP A 53 11.80 -7.62 6.54
CA TRP A 53 10.48 -7.03 6.83
C TRP A 53 9.33 -7.90 6.30
N MET A 54 9.47 -8.46 5.10
CA MET A 54 8.48 -9.38 4.52
C MET A 54 8.34 -10.67 5.32
N SER A 55 9.41 -11.12 5.98
CA SER A 55 9.38 -12.31 6.84
C SER A 55 8.78 -12.01 8.21
N GLN A 56 9.08 -10.83 8.78
CA GLN A 56 8.53 -10.37 10.05
C GLN A 56 7.07 -9.94 9.94
N GLY A 57 6.65 -9.50 8.76
CA GLY A 57 5.29 -9.03 8.48
C GLY A 57 5.04 -7.57 8.82
N HIS A 58 6.04 -6.86 9.34
CA HIS A 58 5.96 -5.45 9.72
C HIS A 58 7.25 -4.68 9.34
N LEU A 59 7.14 -3.36 9.23
CA LEU A 59 8.30 -2.48 9.03
C LEU A 59 9.17 -2.40 10.29
N PRO A 60 10.44 -1.96 10.19
CA PRO A 60 11.29 -1.75 11.36
C PRO A 60 10.60 -0.92 12.45
N LEU A 61 10.83 -1.26 13.73
CA LEU A 61 10.25 -0.52 14.85
C LEU A 61 10.71 0.95 14.92
N SER A 62 11.78 1.32 14.20
CA SER A 62 12.15 2.73 14.00
C SER A 62 11.04 3.53 13.33
N GLU A 63 10.21 2.90 12.51
CA GLU A 63 9.06 3.51 11.82
C GLU A 63 7.96 3.92 12.81
N LEU A 64 7.73 3.11 13.85
CA LEU A 64 6.74 3.41 14.90
C LEU A 64 7.10 4.66 15.69
N HIS A 65 8.39 4.88 15.87
CA HIS A 65 8.91 6.05 16.58
C HIS A 65 9.20 7.24 15.64
N GLY A 66 8.84 7.15 14.36
CA GLY A 66 9.05 8.20 13.37
C GLY A 66 10.51 8.50 13.02
N LYS A 67 11.43 7.57 13.32
CA LYS A 67 12.87 7.70 12.99
C LYS A 67 13.16 7.39 11.52
N THR A 68 12.25 6.69 10.86
CA THR A 68 12.28 6.34 9.44
C THR A 68 10.93 6.67 8.80
N ASN A 69 10.89 6.76 7.47
CA ASN A 69 9.72 7.11 6.67
C ASN A 69 9.45 6.06 5.57
N TYR A 70 9.72 4.78 5.86
CA TYR A 70 9.54 3.71 4.88
C TYR A 70 8.07 3.55 4.48
N SER A 71 7.13 3.79 5.39
CA SER A 71 5.70 3.69 5.07
C SER A 71 5.25 4.74 4.07
N ASP A 72 5.82 5.95 4.12
CA ASP A 72 5.50 7.03 3.17
C ASP A 72 6.05 6.71 1.78
N GLN A 73 7.29 6.20 1.73
CA GLN A 73 7.90 5.78 0.48
C GLN A 73 7.14 4.60 -0.15
N LEU A 74 6.73 3.60 0.64
CA LEU A 74 5.89 2.51 0.14
C LEU A 74 4.55 3.04 -0.38
N ALA A 75 3.89 3.94 0.36
CA ALA A 75 2.62 4.51 -0.08
C ALA A 75 2.73 5.18 -1.47
N ALA A 76 3.84 5.89 -1.72
CA ALA A 76 4.14 6.53 -2.99
C ALA A 76 4.52 5.55 -4.12
N MET A 77 5.07 4.37 -3.78
CA MET A 77 5.51 3.35 -4.74
C MET A 77 4.41 2.36 -5.14
N GLN A 78 3.29 2.31 -4.41
CA GLN A 78 2.18 1.41 -4.71
C GLN A 78 1.63 1.65 -6.11
N GLN A 79 1.32 0.56 -6.81
CA GLN A 79 0.75 0.59 -8.15
C GLN A 79 -0.77 0.56 -8.08
N SER A 80 -1.33 -0.24 -7.17
CA SER A 80 -2.78 -0.52 -7.16
C SER A 80 -3.43 -0.48 -5.78
N MET A 81 -2.71 -0.80 -4.69
CA MET A 81 -3.33 -1.00 -3.39
C MET A 81 -3.79 0.31 -2.71
N ARG A 82 -3.17 1.44 -3.05
CA ARG A 82 -3.54 2.79 -2.55
C ARG A 82 -3.67 2.91 -1.02
N LEU A 83 -2.91 2.12 -0.26
CA LEU A 83 -2.86 2.27 1.21
C LEU A 83 -2.11 3.54 1.59
N SER A 84 -2.59 4.19 2.66
CA SER A 84 -1.89 5.29 3.31
C SER A 84 -0.66 4.80 4.09
N ALA A 85 0.27 5.71 4.36
CA ALA A 85 1.44 5.42 5.18
C ALA A 85 1.06 4.90 6.58
N VAL A 86 -0.01 5.43 7.18
CA VAL A 86 -0.49 5.00 8.50
C VAL A 86 -0.98 3.55 8.47
N GLU A 87 -1.70 3.16 7.42
CA GLU A 87 -2.15 1.77 7.24
C GLU A 87 -0.97 0.83 7.06
N ILE A 88 -0.02 1.18 6.18
CA ILE A 88 1.19 0.39 5.93
C ILE A 88 2.01 0.21 7.21
N ARG A 89 2.18 1.29 8.01
CA ARG A 89 2.93 1.27 9.27
C ARG A 89 2.35 0.30 10.30
N ARG A 90 1.04 0.05 10.26
CA ARG A 90 0.33 -0.81 11.22
C ARG A 90 0.29 -2.29 10.80
N LEU A 91 0.67 -2.61 9.56
CA LEU A 91 0.64 -3.99 9.07
C LEU A 91 1.51 -4.91 9.93
N GLY A 92 0.94 -6.05 10.33
CA GLY A 92 1.64 -7.11 11.07
C GLY A 92 1.91 -6.80 12.55
N LEU A 93 1.55 -5.62 13.05
CA LEU A 93 1.70 -5.28 14.45
C LEU A 93 0.45 -5.63 15.26
N ARG A 94 0.66 -6.15 16.47
CA ARG A 94 -0.38 -6.26 17.50
C ARG A 94 -0.14 -5.15 18.51
N LEU A 95 -0.83 -4.02 18.33
CA LEU A 95 -0.76 -2.85 19.22
C LEU A 95 -2.01 -2.79 20.10
#